data_AF-M6Y0K5-F1
#
_entry.id   AF-M6Y0K5-F1
#
_cell.length_a   1.000
_cell.length_b   1.000
_cell.length_c   1.000
_cell.angle_alpha   90.00
_cell.angle_beta   90.00
_cell.angle_gamma   90.00
#
_symmetry.space_group_name_H-M   'P 1'
#
loop_
_entity.id
_entity.type
_entity.pdbx_description
1 polymer ?
#
loop_
_entity_poly.entity_id
_entity_poly.type
_entity_poly.pdbx_seq_one_letter_code
_entity_poly.pdbx_strand_id
1 'polypeptide(L)'
;MINQYKNKKTLILRIWNHTLESVLSFFYFSQNKPKSYRFKKYFSTEDLEKIESAVSKSEILHKGEIKVILESSLPIFKIIKGLTTKQRAEELFSQKRVWDTEENTGI
;
A
#
# COMPACT_ATOMS: atom_id res chain seq x y z
N MET A 1 -7.35 -35.57 11.25
CA MET A 1 -8.36 -34.89 10.40
C MET A 1 -8.69 -33.54 11.02
N ILE A 2 -7.97 -32.49 10.66
CA ILE A 2 -8.17 -31.14 11.22
C ILE A 2 -8.65 -30.22 10.09
N ASN A 3 -9.96 -30.03 10.09
CA ASN A 3 -10.72 -28.83 9.75
C ASN A 3 -10.39 -28.05 8.45
N GLN A 4 -10.68 -28.66 7.30
CA GLN A 4 -10.76 -27.96 6.01
C GLN A 4 -11.95 -26.96 5.91
N TYR A 5 -12.86 -26.94 6.89
CA TYR A 5 -14.06 -26.09 6.88
C TYR A 5 -13.84 -24.68 7.47
N LYS A 6 -12.75 -24.46 8.22
CA LYS A 6 -12.42 -23.15 8.80
C LYS A 6 -11.84 -22.17 7.76
N ASN A 7 -11.27 -22.70 6.67
CA ASN A 7 -10.49 -21.94 5.68
C ASN A 7 -11.36 -21.11 4.72
N LYS A 8 -12.54 -21.61 4.32
CA LYS A 8 -13.44 -20.86 3.41
C LYS A 8 -14.05 -19.61 4.04
N LYS A 9 -14.36 -19.64 5.35
CA LYS A 9 -14.88 -18.44 6.06
C LYS A 9 -13.81 -17.37 6.19
N THR A 10 -12.57 -17.75 6.51
CA THR A 10 -11.44 -16.80 6.57
C THR A 10 -11.07 -16.25 5.19
N LEU A 11 -11.18 -17.04 4.11
CA LEU A 11 -10.93 -16.56 2.75
C LEU A 11 -11.94 -15.50 2.30
N ILE A 12 -13.23 -15.71 2.59
CA ILE A 12 -14.31 -14.78 2.21
C ILE A 12 -14.26 -13.53 3.08
N LEU A 13 -14.00 -13.66 4.39
CA LEU A 13 -13.79 -12.51 5.29
C LEU A 13 -12.54 -11.70 4.91
N ARG A 14 -11.48 -12.35 4.42
CA ARG A 14 -10.26 -11.69 3.93
C ARG A 14 -10.52 -10.95 2.61
N ILE A 15 -11.19 -11.58 1.66
CA ILE A 15 -11.60 -10.92 0.40
C ILE A 15 -12.52 -9.73 0.72
N TRP A 16 -13.48 -9.88 1.64
CA TRP A 16 -14.38 -8.79 2.04
C TRP A 16 -13.65 -7.66 2.78
N ASN A 17 -12.71 -7.97 3.67
CA ASN A 17 -11.94 -6.94 4.38
C ASN A 17 -10.96 -6.21 3.44
N HIS A 18 -10.30 -6.89 2.50
CA HIS A 18 -9.40 -6.24 1.54
C HIS A 18 -10.15 -5.48 0.43
N THR A 19 -11.35 -5.92 0.00
CA THR A 19 -12.16 -5.12 -0.93
C THR A 19 -12.78 -3.90 -0.24
N LEU A 20 -13.18 -4.00 1.02
CA LEU A 20 -13.63 -2.84 1.80
C LEU A 20 -12.49 -1.89 2.15
N GLU A 21 -11.29 -2.36 2.49
CA GLU A 21 -10.12 -1.50 2.69
C GLU A 21 -9.58 -0.95 1.36
N SER A 22 -9.70 -1.64 0.23
CA SER A 22 -9.43 -1.08 -1.11
C SER A 22 -10.44 0.02 -1.49
N VAL A 23 -11.73 -0.18 -1.20
CA VAL A 23 -12.77 0.84 -1.42
C VAL A 23 -12.68 1.98 -0.40
N LEU A 24 -12.35 1.71 0.86
CA LEU A 24 -12.11 2.74 1.87
C LEU A 24 -10.80 3.47 1.61
N SER A 25 -9.76 2.79 1.10
CA SER A 25 -8.52 3.44 0.66
C SER A 25 -8.70 4.24 -0.63
N PHE A 26 -9.62 3.86 -1.54
CA PHE A 26 -10.10 4.75 -2.60
C PHE A 26 -10.64 6.07 -2.02
N PHE A 27 -11.40 6.01 -0.92
CA PHE A 27 -11.87 7.20 -0.20
C PHE A 27 -10.76 7.93 0.60
N TYR A 28 -9.79 7.24 1.22
CA TYR A 28 -8.66 7.88 1.92
C TYR A 28 -7.63 8.49 0.96
N PHE A 29 -7.42 7.91 -0.22
CA PHE A 29 -6.56 8.43 -1.27
C PHE A 29 -7.15 9.69 -1.92
N SER A 30 -8.48 9.76 -1.96
CA SER A 30 -9.24 10.89 -2.49
C SER A 30 -9.27 12.09 -1.52
N GLN A 31 -9.22 11.86 -0.21
CA GLN A 31 -9.46 12.94 0.76
C GLN A 31 -8.18 13.66 1.24
N ASN A 32 -7.97 14.84 0.65
CA ASN A 32 -7.51 16.08 1.29
C ASN A 32 -6.01 16.32 1.55
N LYS A 33 -5.17 16.23 0.51
CA LYS A 33 -4.04 17.18 0.34
C LYS A 33 -3.89 17.59 -1.13
N PRO A 34 -3.68 18.87 -1.46
CA PRO A 34 -3.39 19.27 -2.83
C PRO A 34 -2.08 18.57 -3.28
N LYS A 35 -2.22 17.56 -4.15
CA LYS A 35 -1.06 16.89 -4.76
C LYS A 35 -0.24 17.93 -5.52
N SER A 36 1.07 17.92 -5.30
CA SER A 36 1.99 18.86 -5.97
C SER A 36 1.84 18.76 -7.49
N TYR A 37 2.10 19.84 -8.22
CA TYR A 37 2.10 19.83 -9.68
C TYR A 37 3.00 18.71 -10.24
N ARG A 38 4.18 18.50 -9.64
CA ARG A 38 5.09 17.41 -10.02
C ARG A 38 4.44 16.04 -9.83
N PHE A 39 3.74 15.81 -8.72
CA PHE A 39 3.05 14.55 -8.49
C PHE A 39 2.04 14.28 -9.61
N LYS A 40 1.18 15.26 -9.94
CA LYS A 40 0.18 15.12 -11.02
C LYS A 40 0.82 14.96 -12.41
N LYS A 41 2.00 15.54 -12.63
CA LYS A 41 2.75 15.42 -13.88
C LYS A 41 3.33 14.02 -14.09
N TYR A 42 3.78 13.35 -13.03
CA TYR A 42 4.44 12.04 -13.12
C TYR A 42 3.55 10.85 -12.77
N PHE A 43 2.43 11.08 -12.06
CA PHE A 43 1.48 10.05 -11.67
C PHE A 43 0.06 10.55 -12.00
N SER A 44 -0.39 10.21 -13.21
CA SER A 44 -1.77 10.46 -13.62
C SER A 44 -2.73 9.58 -12.82
N THR A 45 -4.02 9.89 -12.86
CA THR A 45 -5.06 9.02 -12.26
C THR A 45 -4.99 7.61 -12.83
N GLU A 46 -4.76 7.48 -14.14
CA GLU A 46 -4.66 6.18 -14.81
C GLU A 46 -3.44 5.37 -14.35
N ASP A 47 -2.30 6.02 -14.07
CA ASP A 47 -1.11 5.34 -13.52
C ASP A 47 -1.39 4.76 -12.13
N LEU A 48 -2.13 5.52 -11.31
CA LEU A 48 -2.49 5.12 -9.96
C LEU A 48 -3.46 3.94 -9.97
N GLU A 49 -4.46 3.97 -10.85
CA GLU A 49 -5.39 2.85 -11.08
C GLU A 49 -4.66 1.59 -11.58
N LYS A 50 -3.66 1.75 -12.46
CA LYS A 50 -2.82 0.62 -12.92
C LYS A 50 -2.03 -0.01 -11.79
N ILE A 51 -1.42 0.80 -10.92
CA ILE A 51 -0.68 0.32 -9.74
C ILE A 51 -1.62 -0.46 -8.81
N GLU A 52 -2.78 0.12 -8.50
CA GLU A 52 -3.77 -0.51 -7.62
C GLU A 52 -4.29 -1.83 -8.19
N SER A 53 -4.62 -1.85 -9.50
CA SER A 53 -5.05 -3.08 -10.18
C SER A 53 -3.97 -4.16 -10.15
N ALA A 54 -2.71 -3.79 -10.35
CA ALA A 54 -1.59 -4.73 -10.31
C ALA A 54 -1.39 -5.32 -8.90
N VAL A 55 -1.43 -4.48 -7.85
CA VAL A 55 -1.37 -4.93 -6.46
C VAL A 55 -2.53 -5.87 -6.15
N SER A 56 -3.76 -5.46 -6.44
CA SER A 56 -4.97 -6.24 -6.18
C SER A 56 -4.92 -7.61 -6.85
N LYS A 57 -4.46 -7.68 -8.12
CA LYS A 57 -4.28 -8.94 -8.86
C LYS A 57 -3.21 -9.82 -8.22
N SER A 58 -2.12 -9.24 -7.72
CA SER A 58 -1.04 -9.97 -7.06
C SER A 58 -1.49 -10.59 -5.74
N GLU A 59 -2.19 -9.82 -4.90
CA GLU A 59 -2.64 -10.25 -3.57
C GLU A 59 -3.70 -11.35 -3.62
N ILE A 60 -4.41 -11.53 -4.74
CA ILE A 60 -5.29 -12.70 -4.94
C ILE A 60 -4.48 -13.99 -4.97
N LEU A 61 -3.22 -13.94 -5.43
CA LEU A 61 -2.36 -15.11 -5.64
C LEU A 61 -1.52 -15.47 -4.42
N HIS A 62 -1.39 -14.57 -3.43
CA HIS A 62 -0.50 -14.75 -2.29
C HIS A 62 -1.00 -14.04 -1.03
N LYS A 63 -0.43 -14.39 0.12
CA LYS A 63 -0.77 -13.77 1.42
C LYS A 63 -0.03 -12.47 1.75
N GLY A 64 0.90 -12.05 0.88
CA GLY A 64 1.59 -10.77 1.00
C GLY A 64 0.59 -9.61 0.90
N GLU A 65 0.79 -8.58 1.73
CA GLU A 65 -0.03 -7.37 1.78
C GLU A 65 0.85 -6.18 1.37
N ILE A 66 0.61 -5.61 0.19
CA ILE A 66 1.54 -4.70 -0.48
C ILE A 66 1.07 -3.24 -0.31
N LYS A 67 1.98 -2.36 0.14
CA LYS A 67 1.72 -0.92 0.25
C LYS A 67 2.66 -0.11 -0.65
N VAL A 68 2.11 0.47 -1.72
CA VAL A 68 2.87 1.36 -2.60
C VAL A 68 2.83 2.80 -2.06
N ILE A 69 4.01 3.36 -1.74
CA ILE A 69 4.15 4.74 -1.24
C ILE A 69 4.88 5.58 -2.28
N LEU A 70 4.19 6.61 -2.78
CA LEU A 70 4.74 7.55 -3.76
C LEU A 70 5.06 8.90 -3.11
N GLU A 71 6.33 9.32 -3.18
CA GLU A 71 6.78 10.63 -2.72
C GLU A 71 7.23 11.48 -3.91
N SER A 72 6.59 12.64 -4.16
CA SER A 72 6.98 13.53 -5.28
C SER A 72 8.20 14.40 -5.00
N SER A 73 8.64 14.44 -3.75
CA SER A 73 9.73 15.33 -3.30
C SER A 73 10.25 14.88 -1.95
N LEU A 74 11.57 14.97 -1.77
CA LEU A 74 12.22 14.82 -0.47
C LEU A 74 12.70 16.20 0.02
N PRO A 75 12.59 16.53 1.32
CA PRO A 75 13.17 17.75 1.87
C PRO A 75 14.66 17.86 1.54
N ILE A 76 15.11 19.04 1.07
CA ILE A 76 16.48 19.24 0.58
C ILE A 76 17.54 18.86 1.64
N PHE A 77 17.27 19.12 2.92
CA PHE A 77 18.20 18.80 3.99
C PHE A 77 18.42 17.28 4.14
N LYS A 78 17.42 16.44 3.83
CA LYS A 78 17.55 14.97 3.86
C LYS A 78 18.46 14.50 2.72
N ILE A 79 18.37 15.15 1.56
CA ILE A 79 19.27 14.90 0.42
C ILE A 79 20.70 15.30 0.78
N ILE A 80 20.90 16.51 1.32
CA ILE A 80 22.22 17.01 1.74
C ILE A 80 22.87 16.10 2.80
N LYS A 81 22.07 15.54 3.71
CA LYS A 81 22.53 14.56 4.72
C LYS A 81 22.81 13.17 4.16
N GLY A 82 22.64 12.94 2.86
CA GLY A 82 22.92 11.66 2.22
C GLY A 82 21.90 10.56 2.55
N LEU A 83 20.63 10.91 2.81
CA LEU A 83 19.59 9.91 3.07
C LEU A 83 19.48 8.95 1.87
N THR A 84 19.72 7.67 2.13
CA THR A 84 19.60 6.63 1.10
C THR A 84 18.14 6.22 0.87
N THR A 85 17.86 5.64 -0.29
CA THR A 85 16.54 5.08 -0.62
C THR A 85 16.12 4.00 0.37
N LYS A 86 17.05 3.12 0.78
CA LYS A 86 16.80 2.08 1.77
C LYS A 86 16.39 2.66 3.13
N GLN A 87 17.14 3.64 3.64
CA GLN A 87 16.79 4.30 4.90
C GLN A 87 15.42 4.98 4.82
N ARG A 88 15.10 5.63 3.68
CA ARG A 88 13.77 6.24 3.51
C ARG A 88 12.66 5.19 3.46
N ALA A 89 12.90 4.05 2.82
CA ALA A 89 11.94 2.94 2.80
C ALA A 89 11.71 2.38 4.20
N GLU A 90 12.75 2.18 5.01
CA GLU A 90 12.64 1.73 6.40
C GLU A 90 11.86 2.72 7.29
N GLU A 91 12.11 4.03 7.12
CA GLU A 91 11.33 5.09 7.78
C GLU A 91 9.85 4.99 7.42
N LEU A 92 9.53 4.86 6.13
CA LEU A 92 8.16 4.79 5.63
C LEU A 92 7.45 3.51 6.05
N PHE A 93 8.15 2.38 6.02
CA PHE A 93 7.66 1.08 6.44
C PHE A 93 7.19 1.13 7.90
N SER A 94 7.99 1.78 8.76
CA SER A 94 7.63 2.01 10.17
C SER A 94 6.50 3.03 10.33
N GLN A 95 6.61 4.20 9.69
CA GLN A 95 5.64 5.30 9.81
C GLN A 95 4.24 4.93 9.31
N LYS A 96 4.17 4.07 8.29
CA LYS A 96 2.90 3.60 7.71
C LYS A 96 2.43 2.27 8.28
N ARG A 97 3.12 1.76 9.31
CA ARG A 97 2.85 0.50 9.99
C ARG A 97 2.66 -0.64 8.99
N VAL A 98 3.54 -0.72 7.99
CA VAL A 98 3.41 -1.72 6.92
C VAL A 98 3.51 -3.13 7.50
N TRP A 99 4.37 -3.35 8.49
CA TRP A 99 4.51 -4.63 9.19
C TRP A 99 3.27 -5.08 9.97
N ASP A 100 2.38 -4.15 10.31
CA ASP A 100 1.28 -4.38 11.26
C ASP A 100 0.05 -4.91 10.54
N THR A 101 0.21 -6.11 9.99
CA THR A 101 -0.88 -6.89 9.40
C THR A 101 -1.12 -8.14 10.22
N GLU A 102 -2.31 -8.75 10.12
CA GLU A 102 -2.69 -9.90 10.96
C GLU A 102 -1.70 -11.06 10.86
N GLU A 103 -1.19 -11.32 9.65
CA GLU A 103 -0.22 -12.40 9.39
C GLU A 103 1.24 -11.91 9.36
N ASN A 104 1.52 -10.63 9.65
CA ASN A 104 2.85 -9.99 9.52
C ASN A 104 3.47 -10.16 8.11
N THR A 105 2.64 -10.05 7.08
CA THR A 105 3.02 -10.26 5.66
C THR A 105 3.11 -8.96 4.87
N GLY A 106 3.11 -7.82 5.56
CA GLY A 106 3.21 -6.50 4.97
C GLY A 106 4.52 -6.26 4.22
N ILE A 107 4.42 -5.70 3.02
CA ILE A 107 5.52 -5.37 2.10
C ILE A 107 5.44 -3.90 1.71
#